data_AF-A0A3L7E263-F1
#
_entry.id   AF-A0A3L7E263-F1
#
_cell.length_a   1.000
_cell.length_b   1.000
_cell.length_c   1.000
_cell.angle_alpha   90.00
_cell.angle_beta   90.00
_cell.angle_gamma   90.00
#
_symmetry.space_group_name_H-M   'P 1'
#
loop_
_entity.id
_entity.type
_entity.pdbx_description
1 polymer ?
#
loop_
_entity_poly.entity_id
_entity_poly.type
_entity_poly.pdbx_seq_one_letter_code
_entity_poly.pdbx_strand_id
1 'polypeptide(L)'
;MAVSDAQRAHVAKLLGREPRGLRDIAVSDSRGRPMVIRVASLVDRKPFPTLFWLVDRALNYRIDQEEAGGLIARLQADINASTALRSSMAADHARYIALRDSFISAQERAAIDQLGFAEVFRQKGIGGIADRSRIRCLHTWYAAHLVSPNTVGELLDQHWRGAAGADCVSGC
;
A
#
# COMPACT_ATOMS: atom_id res chain seq x y z
N MET A 1 16.65 11.23 -4.10
CA MET A 1 17.90 10.54 -4.50
C MET A 1 17.52 9.36 -5.40
N ALA A 2 18.35 8.99 -6.37
CA ALA A 2 18.08 7.82 -7.19
C ALA A 2 18.31 6.53 -6.38
N VAL A 3 17.50 5.49 -6.63
CA VAL A 3 17.70 4.16 -6.03
C VAL A 3 18.98 3.55 -6.59
N SER A 4 19.91 3.18 -5.70
CA SER A 4 21.19 2.55 -6.08
C SER A 4 20.99 1.16 -6.70
N ASP A 5 21.98 0.69 -7.47
CA ASP A 5 21.95 -0.64 -8.07
C ASP A 5 21.90 -1.77 -7.02
N ALA A 6 22.58 -1.58 -5.88
CA ALA A 6 22.53 -2.51 -4.76
C ALA A 6 21.11 -2.61 -4.17
N GLN A 7 20.42 -1.48 -4.00
CA GLN A 7 19.02 -1.46 -3.55
C GLN A 7 18.10 -2.09 -4.59
N ARG A 8 18.28 -1.78 -5.88
CA ARG A 8 17.51 -2.40 -6.98
C ARG A 8 17.66 -3.92 -6.98
N ALA A 9 18.90 -4.43 -6.88
CA ALA A 9 19.17 -5.86 -6.83
C ALA A 9 18.55 -6.52 -5.59
N HIS A 10 18.54 -5.83 -4.45
CA HIS A 10 17.88 -6.31 -3.25
C HIS A 10 16.35 -6.40 -3.43
N VAL A 11 15.72 -5.35 -3.97
CA VAL A 11 14.28 -5.36 -4.28
C VAL A 11 13.95 -6.46 -5.29
N ALA A 12 14.79 -6.67 -6.31
CA ALA A 12 14.60 -7.76 -7.28
C ALA A 12 14.56 -9.14 -6.60
N LYS A 13 15.46 -9.39 -5.63
CA LYS A 13 15.47 -10.61 -4.81
C LYS A 13 14.22 -10.75 -3.95
N LEU A 14 13.73 -9.66 -3.35
CA LEU A 14 12.51 -9.66 -2.55
C LEU A 14 11.29 -10.00 -3.41
N LEU A 15 11.19 -9.42 -4.60
CA LEU A 15 10.10 -9.63 -5.55
C LEU A 15 10.18 -10.94 -6.35
N GLY A 16 11.35 -11.56 -6.42
CA GLY A 16 11.63 -12.71 -7.30
C GLY A 16 11.63 -12.37 -8.80
N ARG A 17 11.69 -11.07 -9.15
CA ARG A 17 11.66 -10.56 -10.53
C ARG A 17 12.22 -9.14 -10.60
N GLU A 18 12.52 -8.68 -11.81
CA GLU A 18 12.97 -7.30 -12.03
C GLU A 18 11.93 -6.27 -11.53
N PRO A 19 12.32 -5.27 -10.71
CA PRO A 19 11.41 -4.28 -10.14
C PRO A 19 11.06 -3.19 -11.17
N ARG A 20 10.25 -3.56 -12.16
CA ARG A 20 9.75 -2.64 -13.20
C ARG A 20 9.05 -1.43 -12.58
N GLY A 21 9.45 -0.24 -13.02
CA GLY A 21 8.87 1.02 -12.55
C GLY A 21 9.34 1.46 -11.16
N LEU A 22 10.35 0.82 -10.55
CA LEU A 22 10.90 1.25 -9.26
C LEU A 22 11.38 2.71 -9.34
N ARG A 23 10.76 3.57 -8.52
CA ARG A 23 11.12 4.99 -8.38
C ARG A 23 11.86 5.27 -7.08
N ASP A 24 11.53 4.54 -6.02
CA ASP A 24 12.06 4.84 -4.68
C ASP A 24 11.97 3.66 -3.71
N ILE A 25 12.75 3.74 -2.63
CA ILE A 25 12.56 2.95 -1.42
C ILE A 25 11.85 3.86 -0.41
N ALA A 26 10.53 3.79 -0.35
CA ALA A 26 9.71 4.70 0.45
C ALA A 26 9.86 4.47 1.95
N VAL A 27 10.06 3.22 2.36
CA VAL A 27 10.26 2.84 3.76
C VAL A 27 11.33 1.76 3.83
N SER A 28 12.26 1.90 4.78
CA SER A 28 13.26 0.90 5.12
C SER A 28 13.19 0.56 6.60
N ASP A 29 13.60 -0.65 6.97
CA ASP A 29 13.70 -1.05 8.38
C ASP A 29 14.91 -0.41 9.08
N SER A 30 15.09 -0.71 10.37
CA SER A 30 16.22 -0.21 11.17
C SER A 30 17.60 -0.67 10.68
N ARG A 31 17.67 -1.66 9.80
CA ARG A 31 18.89 -2.16 9.16
C ARG A 31 19.06 -1.62 7.73
N GLY A 32 18.19 -0.71 7.29
CA GLY A 32 18.20 -0.15 5.95
C GLY A 32 17.66 -1.10 4.86
N ARG A 33 16.97 -2.19 5.23
CA ARG A 33 16.38 -3.11 4.25
C ARG A 33 15.05 -2.54 3.73
N PRO A 34 14.79 -2.57 2.40
CA PRO A 34 13.54 -2.12 1.82
C PRO A 34 12.33 -2.82 2.42
N MET A 35 11.37 -2.04 2.90
CA MET A 35 10.06 -2.54 3.34
C MET A 35 8.97 -2.18 2.35
N VAL A 36 8.95 -0.92 1.89
CA VAL A 36 7.97 -0.41 0.92
C VAL A 36 8.71 0.28 -0.21
N ILE A 37 8.36 -0.05 -1.44
CA ILE A 37 8.86 0.64 -2.63
C ILE A 37 7.79 1.56 -3.21
N ARG A 38 8.23 2.65 -3.83
CA ARG A 38 7.38 3.51 -4.67
C ARG A 38 7.57 3.13 -6.13
N VAL A 39 6.45 2.92 -6.83
CA VAL A 39 6.42 2.53 -8.24
C VAL A 39 5.88 3.69 -9.08
N ALA A 40 6.36 3.81 -10.31
CA ALA A 40 5.89 4.78 -11.28
C ALA A 40 4.39 4.60 -11.57
N SER A 41 3.65 5.70 -11.75
CA SER A 41 2.24 5.66 -12.14
C SER A 41 2.05 5.03 -13.53
N LEU A 42 3.02 5.20 -14.43
CA LEU A 42 3.09 4.51 -15.71
C LEU A 42 4.28 3.55 -15.75
N VAL A 43 4.01 2.29 -16.11
CA VAL A 43 5.02 1.27 -16.38
C VAL A 43 4.72 0.67 -17.74
N ASP A 44 5.71 0.65 -18.64
CA ASP A 44 5.55 0.16 -20.02
C ASP A 44 4.36 0.81 -20.75
N ARG A 45 4.19 2.13 -20.57
CA ARG A 45 3.06 2.95 -21.09
C ARG A 45 1.66 2.50 -20.62
N LYS A 46 1.57 1.72 -19.54
CA LYS A 46 0.31 1.26 -18.93
C LYS A 46 0.16 1.79 -17.51
N PRO A 47 -1.07 2.06 -17.05
CA PRO A 47 -1.30 2.52 -15.69
C PRO A 47 -0.96 1.42 -14.70
N PHE A 48 -0.07 1.74 -13.76
CA PHE A 48 0.25 0.86 -12.66
C PHE A 48 -0.72 1.13 -11.49
N PRO A 49 -1.43 0.11 -10.98
CA PRO A 49 -2.57 0.33 -10.08
C PRO A 49 -2.18 0.80 -8.68
N THR A 50 -0.94 0.54 -8.26
CA THR A 50 -0.50 0.68 -6.86
C THR A 50 0.75 1.57 -6.78
N LEU A 51 0.68 2.67 -6.04
CA LEU A 51 1.82 3.59 -5.86
C LEU A 51 2.89 3.01 -4.90
N PHE A 52 2.46 2.38 -3.80
CA PHE A 52 3.33 1.82 -2.77
C PHE A 52 3.15 0.31 -2.67
N TRP A 53 4.24 -0.43 -2.78
CA TRP A 53 4.20 -1.89 -2.76
C TRP A 53 5.05 -2.44 -1.61
N LEU A 54 4.44 -3.30 -0.78
CA LEU A 54 5.10 -3.96 0.35
C LEU A 54 6.02 -5.08 -0.17
N VAL A 55 7.30 -4.97 0.12
CA VAL A 55 8.33 -5.95 -0.30
C VAL A 55 8.98 -6.67 0.88
N ASP A 56 8.74 -6.22 2.11
CA ASP A 56 9.20 -6.92 3.30
C ASP A 56 8.57 -8.32 3.40
N ARG A 57 9.40 -9.36 3.48
CA ARG A 57 8.92 -10.76 3.49
C ARG A 57 8.17 -11.11 4.77
N ALA A 58 8.60 -10.60 5.91
CA ALA A 58 8.00 -10.94 7.19
C ALA A 58 6.62 -10.29 7.33
N LEU A 59 6.48 -9.03 6.93
CA LEU A 59 5.19 -8.33 6.90
C LEU A 59 4.25 -8.93 5.85
N ASN A 60 4.74 -9.26 4.65
CA ASN A 60 3.90 -9.94 3.65
C ASN A 60 3.37 -11.26 4.20
N TYR A 61 4.24 -12.12 4.75
CA TYR A 61 3.83 -13.39 5.34
C TYR A 61 2.82 -13.21 6.48
N ARG A 62 3.08 -12.28 7.40
CA ARG A 62 2.16 -11.99 8.50
C ARG A 62 0.79 -11.57 7.99
N ILE A 63 0.75 -10.65 7.03
CA ILE A 63 -0.50 -10.18 6.42
C ILE A 63 -1.21 -11.31 5.69
N ASP A 64 -0.48 -12.17 4.95
CA ASP A 64 -1.07 -13.33 4.27
C ASP A 64 -1.82 -14.24 5.26
N GLN A 65 -1.24 -14.47 6.44
CA GLN A 65 -1.90 -15.25 7.50
C GLN A 65 -3.18 -14.57 8.02
N GLU A 66 -3.17 -13.24 8.20
CA GLU A 66 -4.37 -12.50 8.62
C GLU A 66 -5.47 -12.54 7.56
N GLU A 67 -5.11 -12.37 6.29
CA GLU A 67 -6.05 -12.44 5.17
C GLU A 67 -6.66 -13.83 5.06
N ALA A 68 -5.85 -14.88 5.15
CA ALA A 68 -6.30 -16.27 5.19
C ALA A 68 -7.21 -16.56 6.41
N GLY A 69 -6.94 -15.89 7.54
CA GLY A 69 -7.78 -15.93 8.75
C GLY A 69 -9.10 -15.14 8.64
N GLY A 70 -9.37 -14.49 7.50
CA GLY A 70 -10.61 -13.75 7.27
C GLY A 70 -10.64 -12.34 7.86
N LEU A 71 -9.48 -11.77 8.23
CA LEU A 71 -9.43 -10.45 8.85
C LEU A 71 -10.00 -9.34 7.95
N ILE A 72 -9.83 -9.42 6.63
CA ILE A 72 -10.44 -8.48 5.68
C ILE A 72 -11.94 -8.38 5.88
N ALA A 73 -12.63 -9.51 6.00
CA ALA A 73 -14.09 -9.52 6.15
C ALA A 73 -14.53 -8.88 7.47
N ARG A 74 -13.77 -9.11 8.55
CA ARG A 74 -14.02 -8.49 9.86
C ARG A 74 -13.83 -6.97 9.82
N LEU A 75 -12.66 -6.51 9.36
CA LEU A 75 -12.38 -5.07 9.25
C LEU A 75 -13.35 -4.36 8.30
N GLN A 76 -13.74 -5.02 7.21
CA GLN A 76 -14.74 -4.49 6.30
C GLN A 76 -16.11 -4.35 6.98
N ALA A 77 -16.51 -5.29 7.82
CA ALA A 77 -17.75 -5.21 8.59
C ALA A 77 -17.72 -4.04 9.59
N ASP A 78 -16.59 -3.86 10.30
CA ASP A 78 -16.40 -2.75 11.23
C ASP A 78 -16.49 -1.39 10.53
N ILE A 79 -15.82 -1.27 9.37
CA ILE A 79 -15.91 -0.07 8.52
C ILE A 79 -17.35 0.14 8.06
N ASN A 80 -18.02 -0.89 7.57
CA ASN A 80 -19.40 -0.78 7.10
C ASN A 80 -20.37 -0.35 8.22
N ALA A 81 -20.13 -0.77 9.47
CA ALA A 81 -20.94 -0.41 10.62
C ALA A 81 -20.69 1.03 11.12
N SER A 82 -19.53 1.64 10.83
CA SER A 82 -19.13 2.95 11.38
C SER A 82 -19.06 4.05 10.33
N THR A 83 -19.95 5.05 10.44
CA THR A 83 -19.93 6.25 9.58
C THR A 83 -18.60 7.03 9.69
N ALA A 84 -17.98 7.03 10.87
CA ALA A 84 -16.67 7.64 11.08
C ALA A 84 -15.58 6.89 10.29
N LEU A 85 -15.53 5.56 10.38
CA LEU A 85 -14.53 4.76 9.65
C LEU A 85 -14.73 4.85 8.13
N ARG A 86 -15.97 4.84 7.63
CA ARG A 86 -16.23 5.05 6.19
C ARG A 86 -15.71 6.41 5.70
N SER A 87 -15.96 7.47 6.48
CA SER A 87 -15.48 8.81 6.15
C SER A 87 -13.95 8.90 6.17
N SER A 88 -13.30 8.31 7.18
CA SER A 88 -11.84 8.27 7.27
C SER A 88 -11.23 7.46 6.13
N MET A 89 -11.78 6.30 5.78
CA MET A 89 -11.33 5.49 4.64
C MET A 89 -11.47 6.23 3.30
N ALA A 90 -12.57 6.96 3.10
CA ALA A 90 -12.74 7.80 1.91
C ALA A 90 -11.70 8.93 1.85
N ALA A 91 -11.40 9.57 2.99
CA ALA A 91 -10.34 10.56 3.10
C ALA A 91 -8.95 9.95 2.83
N ASP A 92 -8.69 8.72 3.27
CA ASP A 92 -7.44 7.99 2.98
C ASP A 92 -7.24 7.78 1.49
N HIS A 93 -8.29 7.36 0.77
CA HIS A 93 -8.23 7.25 -0.69
C HIS A 93 -7.92 8.60 -1.35
N ALA A 94 -8.57 9.69 -0.90
CA ALA A 94 -8.33 11.03 -1.44
C ALA A 94 -6.89 11.50 -1.20
N ARG A 95 -6.37 11.31 0.03
CA ARG A 95 -4.97 11.61 0.37
C ARG A 95 -3.99 10.80 -0.47
N TYR A 96 -4.25 9.52 -0.67
CA TYR A 96 -3.42 8.65 -1.49
C TYR A 96 -3.40 9.08 -2.96
N ILE A 97 -4.54 9.50 -3.51
CA ILE A 97 -4.64 10.03 -4.88
C ILE A 97 -3.83 11.32 -5.00
N ALA A 98 -3.99 12.27 -4.08
CA ALA A 98 -3.21 13.51 -4.06
C ALA A 98 -1.70 13.24 -3.93
N LEU A 99 -1.32 12.29 -3.08
CA LEU A 99 0.06 11.86 -2.92
C LEU A 99 0.62 11.24 -4.20
N ARG A 100 -0.14 10.37 -4.88
CA ARG A 100 0.24 9.87 -6.21
C ARG A 100 0.45 11.02 -7.20
N ASP A 101 -0.49 11.96 -7.23
CA ASP A 101 -0.49 13.09 -8.15
C ASP A 101 0.78 13.95 -7.98
N SER A 102 1.22 14.16 -6.73
CA SER A 102 2.47 14.89 -6.41
C SER A 102 3.74 14.23 -6.94
N PHE A 103 3.72 12.93 -7.24
CA PHE A 103 4.87 12.21 -7.82
C PHE A 103 4.84 12.15 -9.35
N ILE A 104 3.76 12.58 -10.00
CA ILE A 104 3.64 12.58 -11.46
C ILE A 104 4.29 13.84 -12.01
N SER A 105 5.40 13.68 -12.74
CA SER A 105 6.06 14.79 -13.43
C SER A 105 5.18 15.39 -14.54
N ALA A 106 5.48 16.62 -14.97
CA ALA A 106 4.75 17.25 -16.09
C ALA A 106 4.82 16.41 -17.38
N GLN A 107 5.97 15.77 -17.65
CA GLN A 107 6.13 14.87 -18.80
C GLN A 107 5.28 13.61 -18.66
N GLU A 108 5.27 12.97 -17.47
CA GLU A 108 4.38 11.81 -17.23
C GLU A 108 2.92 12.21 -17.32
N ARG A 109 2.54 13.41 -16.86
CA ARG A 109 1.17 13.91 -16.98
C ARG A 109 0.73 14.05 -18.44
N ALA A 110 1.55 14.68 -19.27
CA ALA A 110 1.29 14.78 -20.71
C ALA A 110 1.14 13.38 -21.35
N ALA A 111 1.97 12.42 -20.96
CA ALA A 111 1.85 11.04 -21.45
C ALA A 111 0.57 10.34 -20.97
N ILE A 112 0.17 10.54 -19.71
CA ILE A 112 -1.08 10.02 -19.14
C ILE A 112 -2.29 10.58 -19.89
N ASP A 113 -2.28 11.88 -20.19
CA ASP A 113 -3.35 12.56 -20.91
C ASP A 113 -3.45 12.05 -22.35
N GLN A 114 -2.32 11.97 -23.07
CA GLN A 114 -2.26 11.42 -24.43
C GLN A 114 -2.73 9.96 -24.53
N LEU A 115 -2.46 9.17 -23.49
CA LEU A 115 -2.88 7.77 -23.41
C LEU A 115 -4.33 7.58 -22.92
N GLY A 116 -5.02 8.66 -22.53
CA GLY A 116 -6.39 8.59 -22.03
C GLY A 116 -6.54 8.01 -20.62
N PHE A 117 -5.48 8.05 -19.79
CA PHE A 117 -5.49 7.47 -18.45
C PHE A 117 -5.73 8.47 -17.31
N ALA A 118 -5.98 9.75 -17.61
CA ALA A 118 -6.18 10.79 -16.61
C ALA A 118 -7.26 10.42 -15.58
N GLU A 119 -8.40 9.89 -16.04
CA GLU A 119 -9.51 9.51 -15.16
C GLU A 119 -9.17 8.32 -14.26
N VAL A 120 -8.36 7.38 -14.77
CA VAL A 120 -7.93 6.21 -14.01
C VAL A 120 -7.21 6.63 -12.73
N PHE A 121 -6.33 7.63 -12.80
CA PHE A 121 -5.55 8.09 -11.65
C PHE A 121 -6.34 9.03 -10.73
N ARG A 122 -7.37 9.73 -11.23
CA ARG A 122 -8.31 10.50 -10.39
C ARG A 122 -9.24 9.62 -9.56
N GLN A 123 -9.56 8.42 -10.06
CA GLN A 123 -10.54 7.54 -9.41
C GLN A 123 -9.89 6.50 -8.48
N LYS A 124 -8.77 5.90 -8.88
CA LYS A 124 -8.17 4.75 -8.18
C LYS A 124 -7.28 5.17 -7.01
N GLY A 125 -7.79 4.99 -5.79
CA GLY A 125 -7.00 5.18 -4.56
C GLY A 125 -6.19 3.93 -4.17
N ILE A 126 -6.04 3.72 -2.86
CA ILE A 126 -5.35 2.55 -2.28
C ILE A 126 -5.92 1.23 -2.85
N GLY A 127 -5.04 0.28 -3.16
CA GLY A 127 -5.41 -1.01 -3.77
C GLY A 127 -5.76 -0.97 -5.26
N GLY A 128 -5.78 0.22 -5.88
CA GLY A 128 -6.03 0.39 -7.31
C GLY A 128 -7.46 0.06 -7.75
N ILE A 129 -8.41 0.11 -6.81
CA ILE A 129 -9.82 -0.20 -7.04
C ILE A 129 -10.65 1.08 -7.23
N ALA A 130 -11.72 0.97 -8.02
CA ALA A 130 -12.70 2.04 -8.19
C ALA A 130 -13.66 2.14 -7.01
N ASP A 131 -14.02 0.99 -6.40
CA ASP A 131 -14.86 0.95 -5.21
C ASP A 131 -14.04 1.30 -3.96
N ARG A 132 -14.13 2.57 -3.56
CA ARG A 132 -13.43 3.13 -2.39
C ARG A 132 -14.01 2.70 -1.05
N SER A 133 -15.06 1.89 -1.05
CA SER A 133 -15.65 1.33 0.17
C SER A 133 -15.04 -0.01 0.57
N ARG A 134 -14.22 -0.62 -0.30
CA ARG A 134 -13.74 -2.00 -0.13
C ARG A 134 -12.28 -2.10 0.23
N ILE A 135 -11.96 -3.04 1.13
CA ILE A 135 -10.60 -3.51 1.33
C ILE A 135 -10.35 -4.62 0.31
N ARG A 136 -9.50 -4.36 -0.69
CA ARG A 136 -9.07 -5.39 -1.66
C ARG A 136 -8.07 -6.37 -1.04
N CYS A 137 -7.01 -5.83 -0.44
CA CYS A 137 -6.00 -6.57 0.33
C CYS A 137 -5.33 -5.62 1.33
N LEU A 138 -4.95 -6.15 2.47
CA LEU A 138 -4.26 -5.47 3.55
C LEU A 138 -2.85 -5.06 3.16
N HIS A 139 -2.16 -5.77 2.27
CA HIS A 139 -0.79 -5.38 1.86
C HIS A 139 -0.73 -3.98 1.26
N THR A 140 -1.72 -3.61 0.43
CA THR A 140 -1.75 -2.29 -0.21
C THR A 140 -2.09 -1.18 0.77
N TRP A 141 -2.96 -1.46 1.74
CA TRP A 141 -3.29 -0.55 2.82
C TRP A 141 -2.12 -0.36 3.78
N TYR A 142 -1.44 -1.45 4.14
CA TYR A 142 -0.32 -1.41 5.07
C TYR A 142 0.93 -0.78 4.42
N ALA A 143 1.21 -1.07 3.15
CA ALA A 143 2.25 -0.36 2.39
C ALA A 143 2.03 1.15 2.39
N ALA A 144 0.79 1.60 2.16
CA ALA A 144 0.44 3.01 2.23
C ALA A 144 0.55 3.54 3.66
N HIS A 145 0.15 2.77 4.66
CA HIS A 145 0.15 3.15 6.08
C HIS A 145 1.55 3.45 6.59
N LEU A 146 2.52 2.62 6.20
CA LEU A 146 3.93 2.83 6.57
C LEU A 146 4.54 4.11 5.98
N VAL A 147 3.95 4.67 4.92
CA VAL A 147 4.36 5.96 4.35
C VAL A 147 3.56 7.12 4.94
N SER A 148 2.24 6.92 5.08
CA SER A 148 1.32 7.88 5.66
C SER A 148 0.21 7.11 6.38
N PRO A 149 0.06 7.28 7.71
CA PRO A 149 -0.95 6.59 8.48
C PRO A 149 -2.35 6.72 7.88
N ASN A 150 -3.09 5.62 7.91
CA ASN A 150 -4.42 5.47 7.35
C ASN A 150 -5.26 4.50 8.17
N THR A 151 -6.57 4.58 8.00
CA THR A 151 -7.59 3.89 8.81
C THR A 151 -7.38 2.39 8.86
N VAL A 152 -7.24 1.72 7.71
CA VAL A 152 -7.12 0.25 7.65
C VAL A 152 -5.80 -0.22 8.26
N GLY A 153 -4.71 0.51 8.03
CA GLY A 153 -3.42 0.20 8.65
C GLY A 153 -3.44 0.39 10.17
N GLU A 154 -4.12 1.42 10.68
CA GLU A 154 -4.31 1.61 12.13
C GLU A 154 -5.13 0.49 12.75
N LEU A 155 -6.19 0.02 12.08
CA LEU A 155 -6.98 -1.13 12.51
C LEU A 155 -6.15 -2.42 12.55
N LEU A 156 -5.29 -2.64 11.56
CA LEU A 156 -4.39 -3.78 11.52
C LEU A 156 -3.34 -3.72 12.65
N ASP A 157 -2.76 -2.54 12.89
CA ASP A 157 -1.87 -2.30 14.02
C ASP A 157 -2.55 -2.56 15.37
N GLN A 158 -3.81 -2.13 15.54
CA GLN A 158 -4.60 -2.40 16.74
C GLN A 158 -4.87 -3.90 16.92
N HIS A 159 -5.24 -4.59 15.84
CA HIS A 159 -5.43 -6.04 15.83
C HIS A 159 -4.19 -6.79 16.33
N TRP A 160 -3.02 -6.42 15.79
CA TRP A 160 -1.74 -7.01 16.18
C TRP A 160 -1.30 -6.69 17.61
N ARG A 161 -1.58 -5.48 18.11
CA ARG A 161 -1.36 -5.15 19.53
C ARG A 161 -2.26 -5.98 20.45
N GLY A 162 -3.51 -6.18 20.07
CA GLY A 162 -4.47 -7.02 20.80
C GLY A 162 -4.04 -8.49 20.86
N ALA A 163 -3.57 -9.06 19.74
CA ALA A 163 -3.07 -10.43 19.69
C ALA A 163 -1.82 -10.62 20.58
N ALA A 164 -0.85 -9.70 20.52
CA ALA A 164 0.34 -9.75 21.37
C ALA A 164 0.02 -9.67 22.87
N GLY A 165 -1.07 -8.97 23.25
CA GLY A 165 -1.56 -8.95 24.62
C GLY A 165 -2.23 -10.27 25.06
N ALA A 166 -2.89 -10.98 24.15
CA ALA A 166 -3.54 -12.26 24.44
C ALA A 166 -2.54 -13.42 24.58
N ASP A 167 -1.44 -13.39 23.81
CA ASP A 167 -0.39 -14.41 23.87
C ASP A 167 0.39 -14.39 25.20
N CYS A 168 0.48 -13.23 25.86
CA CYS A 168 1.10 -13.11 27.18
C CYS A 168 0.23 -13.67 28.33
N VAL A 169 -1.10 -13.76 28.16
CA VAL A 169 -2.02 -14.20 29.22
C VAL A 169 -2.21 -15.72 29.24
N SER A 170 -1.93 -16.40 28.13
CA SER A 170 -2.12 -17.86 28.01
C SER A 170 -0.89 -18.69 28.38
N GLY A 171 0.18 -18.06 28.90
CA GLY A 171 1.46 -18.69 29.24
C GLY A 171 1.87 -18.58 30.71
N CYS A 172 0.94 -18.33 31.63
CA CYS A 172 1.16 -18.34 33.08
C CYS A 172 0.41 -19.51 33.75
#